data_AF-A0A6H1KPN4-F1
#
_entry.id   AF-A0A6H1KPN4-F1
#
_cell.length_a   1.000
_cell.length_b   1.000
_cell.length_c   1.000
_cell.angle_alpha   90.00
_cell.angle_beta   90.00
_cell.angle_gamma   90.00
#
_symmetry.space_group_name_H-M   'P 1'
#
loop_
_entity.id
_entity.type
_entity.pdbx_description
1 polymer ?
#
loop_
_entity_poly.entity_id
_entity_poly.type
_entity_poly.pdbx_seq_one_letter_code
_entity_poly.pdbx_strand_id
1 'polypeptide(L)'
;MSRIAEVIVLAGSAEESMEPLTRRNPNRKWSGQFTPAGHGWVAEFVRRSNWVGLLEDLESQPWPSPHSIQVLIHDEEDDCFGLWMMHDGRLVEVPLPRTSRYFWRNHYTGEVDPDCPGILMRTDKSDGSPEGD
;
A
#
# COMPACT_ATOMS: atom_id res chain seq x y z
N MET A 1 11.32 -14.85 -7.39
CA MET A 1 9.88 -15.01 -7.13
C MET A 1 9.21 -13.68 -7.42
N SER A 2 7.97 -13.69 -7.91
CA SER A 2 7.27 -12.45 -8.20
C SER A 2 6.77 -11.85 -6.89
N ARG A 3 7.28 -10.67 -6.51
CA ARG A 3 6.76 -9.92 -5.36
C ARG A 3 5.28 -9.62 -5.56
N ILE A 4 4.45 -9.96 -4.58
CA ILE A 4 3.01 -9.65 -4.61
C ILE A 4 2.77 -8.52 -3.62
N ALA A 5 2.16 -7.43 -4.07
CA ALA A 5 1.60 -6.42 -3.17
C ALA A 5 0.08 -6.57 -3.14
N GLU A 6 -0.49 -6.65 -1.95
CA GLU A 6 -1.92 -6.63 -1.71
C GLU A 6 -2.34 -5.24 -1.24
N VAL A 7 -3.38 -4.69 -1.88
CA VAL A 7 -3.94 -3.39 -1.54
C VAL A 7 -5.41 -3.54 -1.23
N ILE A 8 -5.81 -3.07 -0.05
CA ILE A 8 -7.19 -3.05 0.41
C ILE A 8 -7.61 -1.60 0.61
N VAL A 9 -8.76 -1.22 0.05
CA VAL A 9 -9.37 0.09 0.25
C VAL A 9 -10.67 -0.10 1.01
N LEU A 10 -10.77 0.52 2.19
CA LEU A 10 -12.00 0.60 2.97
C LEU A 10 -12.55 2.02 2.85
N ALA A 11 -13.74 2.14 2.26
CA ALA A 11 -14.44 3.41 2.11
C ALA A 11 -15.95 3.18 2.06
N GLY A 12 -16.69 3.86 2.93
CA GLY A 12 -18.16 3.74 2.97
C GLY A 12 -18.83 4.50 1.83
N SER A 13 -19.84 3.88 1.21
CA SER A 13 -20.65 4.48 0.13
C SER A 13 -19.83 5.05 -1.03
N ALA A 14 -18.69 4.44 -1.32
CA ALA A 14 -17.70 4.92 -2.29
C ALA A 14 -17.76 4.17 -3.63
N GLU A 15 -18.87 3.50 -3.95
CA GLU A 15 -19.04 2.70 -5.17
C GLU A 15 -18.79 3.55 -6.43
N GLU A 16 -19.29 4.78 -6.48
CA GLU A 16 -19.09 5.69 -7.61
C GLU A 16 -17.62 6.13 -7.74
N SER A 17 -16.94 6.41 -6.62
CA SER A 17 -15.52 6.76 -6.60
C SER A 17 -14.63 5.58 -6.99
N MET A 18 -15.02 4.36 -6.63
CA MET A 18 -14.25 3.15 -6.91
C MET A 18 -14.52 2.56 -8.29
N GLU A 19 -15.69 2.84 -8.89
CA GLU A 19 -16.11 2.28 -10.18
C GLU A 19 -15.02 2.37 -11.26
N PRO A 20 -14.34 3.52 -11.47
CA PRO A 20 -13.29 3.61 -12.45
C PRO A 20 -12.18 2.59 -12.17
N LEU A 21 -11.75 2.47 -10.91
CA LEU A 21 -10.62 1.65 -10.47
C LEU A 21 -10.89 0.13 -10.56
N THR A 22 -12.17 -0.27 -10.66
CA THR A 22 -12.55 -1.67 -10.90
C THR A 22 -12.40 -2.11 -12.35
N ARG A 23 -12.19 -1.16 -13.28
CA ARG A 23 -12.05 -1.43 -14.71
C ARG A 23 -10.60 -1.34 -15.15
N ARG A 24 -10.23 -2.17 -16.12
CA ARG A 24 -8.94 -2.09 -16.78
C ARG A 24 -8.87 -0.78 -17.56
N ASN A 25 -7.85 0.01 -17.30
CA ASN A 25 -7.56 1.24 -18.04
C ASN A 25 -6.09 1.22 -18.47
N PRO A 26 -5.79 1.09 -19.78
CA PRO A 26 -4.41 1.02 -20.27
C PRO A 26 -3.65 2.36 -20.13
N ASN A 27 -4.34 3.46 -19.85
CA ASN A 27 -3.73 4.79 -19.68
C ASN A 27 -3.33 5.10 -18.22
N ARG A 28 -3.59 4.20 -17.26
CA ARG A 28 -3.13 4.38 -15.87
C ARG A 28 -1.64 4.09 -15.75
N LYS A 29 -1.02 4.71 -14.75
CA LYS A 29 0.39 4.48 -14.39
C LYS A 29 0.63 3.10 -13.77
N TRP A 30 -0.40 2.53 -13.16
CA TRP A 30 -0.38 1.21 -12.54
C TRP A 30 -1.26 0.22 -13.33
N SER A 31 -0.97 -1.07 -13.20
CA SER A 31 -1.69 -2.14 -13.88
C SER A 31 -2.40 -3.06 -12.89
N GLY A 32 -3.72 -3.16 -13.01
CA GLY A 32 -4.53 -4.01 -12.15
C GLY A 32 -5.97 -3.55 -12.16
N GLN A 33 -6.80 -4.19 -11.35
CA GLN A 33 -8.19 -3.82 -11.14
C GLN A 33 -8.55 -4.09 -9.68
N PHE A 34 -9.32 -3.19 -9.09
CA PHE A 34 -9.95 -3.47 -7.81
C PHE A 34 -11.16 -4.38 -7.99
N THR A 35 -11.35 -5.29 -7.04
CA THR A 35 -12.53 -6.14 -6.94
C THR A 35 -13.24 -5.87 -5.62
N PRO A 36 -14.58 -5.76 -5.59
CA PRO A 36 -15.32 -5.61 -4.34
C PRO A 36 -15.11 -6.81 -3.42
N ALA A 37 -14.87 -6.55 -2.13
CA ALA A 37 -14.68 -7.56 -1.10
C ALA A 37 -15.22 -7.05 0.25
N GLY A 38 -16.35 -7.62 0.71
CA GLY A 38 -16.98 -7.23 1.97
C GLY A 38 -17.37 -5.75 1.98
N HIS A 39 -16.75 -4.97 2.88
CA HIS A 39 -16.98 -3.53 3.04
C HIS A 39 -15.98 -2.65 2.27
N GLY A 40 -15.19 -3.24 1.36
CA GLY A 40 -14.17 -2.51 0.63
C GLY A 40 -13.83 -3.15 -0.71
N TRP A 41 -12.61 -2.89 -1.16
CA TRP A 41 -12.09 -3.38 -2.44
C TRP A 41 -10.66 -3.87 -2.28
N VAL A 42 -10.30 -4.91 -3.03
CA VAL A 42 -8.97 -5.52 -3.02
C VAL A 42 -8.38 -5.53 -4.42
N ALA A 43 -7.08 -5.26 -4.51
CA ALA A 43 -6.28 -5.45 -5.72
C ALA A 43 -4.95 -6.12 -5.35
N GLU A 44 -4.50 -7.04 -6.20
CA GLU A 44 -3.18 -7.69 -6.08
C GLU A 44 -2.28 -7.28 -7.25
N PHE A 45 -1.01 -7.03 -6.95
CA PHE A 45 -0.03 -6.55 -7.92
C PHE A 45 1.16 -7.49 -7.97
N VAL A 46 1.39 -8.07 -9.15
CA VAL A 46 2.58 -8.89 -9.41
C VAL A 46 3.73 -7.95 -9.81
N ARG A 47 4.62 -7.65 -8.87
CA ARG A 47 5.77 -6.73 -8.90
C ARG A 47 5.43 -5.29 -8.47
N ARG A 48 6.36 -4.69 -7.72
CA ARG A 48 6.27 -3.32 -7.21
C ARG A 48 6.04 -2.26 -8.29
N SER A 49 6.72 -2.39 -9.43
CA SER A 49 6.55 -1.47 -10.58
C SER A 49 5.11 -1.36 -11.07
N ASN A 50 4.26 -2.35 -10.79
CA ASN A 50 2.91 -2.40 -11.32
C ASN A 50 1.89 -1.60 -10.50
N TRP A 51 2.24 -1.10 -9.32
CA TRP A 51 1.37 -0.26 -8.50
C TRP A 51 1.91 1.16 -8.27
N VAL A 52 3.04 1.51 -8.90
CA VAL A 52 3.58 2.89 -8.88
C VAL A 52 2.53 3.86 -9.45
N GLY A 53 2.25 4.93 -8.70
CA GLY A 53 1.20 5.91 -9.02
C GLY A 53 -0.21 5.52 -8.55
N LEU A 54 -0.41 4.36 -7.92
CA LEU A 54 -1.71 3.96 -7.37
C LEU A 54 -2.21 4.91 -6.28
N LEU A 55 -1.31 5.33 -5.37
CA LEU A 55 -1.69 6.27 -4.31
C LEU A 55 -2.16 7.61 -4.88
N GLU A 56 -1.49 8.14 -5.91
CA GLU A 56 -1.93 9.37 -6.59
C GLU A 56 -3.33 9.21 -7.21
N ASP A 57 -3.59 8.08 -7.86
CA ASP A 57 -4.90 7.78 -8.45
C ASP A 57 -5.98 7.70 -7.36
N LEU A 58 -5.69 7.06 -6.21
CA LEU A 58 -6.59 6.98 -5.08
C LEU A 58 -6.82 8.36 -4.44
N GLU A 59 -5.78 9.18 -4.26
CA GLU A 59 -5.87 10.56 -3.75
C GLU A 59 -6.80 11.43 -4.61
N SER A 60 -6.77 11.22 -5.93
CA SER A 60 -7.56 12.01 -6.89
C SER A 60 -9.05 11.67 -6.93
N GLN A 61 -9.48 10.58 -6.28
CA GLN A 61 -10.88 10.17 -6.35
C GLN A 61 -11.79 11.15 -5.59
N PRO A 62 -13.02 11.39 -6.09
CA PRO A 62 -14.00 12.24 -5.43
C PRO A 62 -14.67 11.47 -4.28
N TRP A 63 -13.93 11.26 -3.20
CA TRP A 63 -14.42 10.46 -2.09
C TRP A 63 -15.57 11.13 -1.33
N PRO A 64 -16.66 10.40 -0.99
CA PRO A 64 -17.78 10.96 -0.25
C PRO A 64 -17.40 11.41 1.16
N SER A 65 -16.47 10.68 1.79
CA SER A 65 -15.98 10.94 3.14
C SER A 65 -14.46 10.70 3.21
N PRO A 66 -13.64 11.64 2.72
CA PRO A 66 -12.19 11.44 2.57
C PRO A 66 -11.50 11.03 3.89
N HIS A 67 -11.87 11.66 5.00
CA HIS A 67 -11.29 11.41 6.33
C HIS A 67 -11.56 10.01 6.89
N SER A 68 -12.47 9.25 6.29
CA SER A 68 -12.82 7.89 6.73
C SER A 68 -12.13 6.79 5.91
N ILE A 69 -11.43 7.15 4.84
CA ILE A 69 -10.78 6.17 3.96
C ILE A 69 -9.57 5.59 4.66
N GLN A 70 -9.45 4.27 4.54
CA GLN A 70 -8.27 3.53 4.95
C GLN A 70 -7.78 2.74 3.75
N VAL A 71 -6.53 2.97 3.37
CA VAL A 71 -5.84 2.18 2.37
C VAL A 71 -4.80 1.35 3.09
N LEU A 72 -4.95 0.03 3.03
CA LEU A 72 -4.02 -0.92 3.61
C LEU A 72 -3.15 -1.47 2.48
N ILE A 73 -1.83 -1.45 2.65
CA ILE A 73 -0.90 -1.99 1.66
C ILE A 73 0.03 -2.97 2.37
N HIS A 74 0.22 -4.13 1.77
CA HIS A 74 1.15 -5.16 2.23
C HIS A 74 1.94 -5.68 1.04
N ASP A 75 3.23 -5.35 0.97
CA ASP A 75 4.18 -6.01 0.06
C ASP A 75 4.62 -7.36 0.66
N GLU A 76 5.05 -8.31 -0.16
CA GLU A 76 5.54 -9.63 0.30
C GLU A 76 6.63 -9.55 1.39
N GLU A 77 7.42 -8.47 1.39
CA GLU A 77 8.50 -8.25 2.37
C GLU A 77 8.00 -7.61 3.68
N ASP A 78 6.78 -7.07 3.71
CA ASP A 78 6.23 -6.41 4.89
C ASP A 78 5.83 -7.44 5.97
N ASP A 79 5.99 -7.05 7.23
CA ASP A 79 5.58 -7.86 8.38
C ASP A 79 4.08 -7.76 8.69
N CYS A 80 3.46 -6.66 8.26
CA CYS A 80 2.03 -6.39 8.39
C CYS A 80 1.61 -5.30 7.40
N PHE A 81 0.30 -5.11 7.24
CA PHE A 81 -0.23 -4.01 6.43
C PHE A 81 0.21 -2.66 7.01
N GLY A 82 0.75 -1.79 6.16
CA GLY A 82 0.77 -0.36 6.43
C GLY A 82 -0.62 0.25 6.27
N LEU A 83 -0.86 1.39 6.90
CA LEU A 83 -2.13 2.12 6.84
C LEU A 83 -1.89 3.51 6.26
N TRP A 84 -2.62 3.88 5.22
CA TRP A 84 -2.67 5.22 4.67
C TRP A 84 -4.07 5.79 4.86
N MET A 85 -4.13 7.06 5.24
CA MET A 85 -5.36 7.82 5.43
C MET A 85 -5.23 9.19 4.75
N MET A 86 -6.36 9.77 4.36
CA MET A 86 -6.38 11.10 3.75
C MET A 86 -6.15 12.20 4.79
N HIS A 87 -5.02 12.88 4.72
CA HIS A 87 -4.70 14.10 5.47
C HIS A 87 -4.42 15.23 4.48
N ASP A 88 -5.10 16.37 4.63
CA ASP A 88 -4.93 17.57 3.78
C ASP A 88 -4.97 17.28 2.26
N GLY A 89 -5.85 16.36 1.85
CA GLY A 89 -6.03 15.98 0.46
C GLY A 89 -4.99 14.99 -0.08
N ARG A 90 -4.16 14.38 0.78
CA ARG A 90 -3.14 13.40 0.40
C ARG A 90 -3.25 12.13 1.23
N LEU A 91 -2.94 10.99 0.63
CA LEU A 91 -2.81 9.71 1.32
C LEU A 91 -1.45 9.69 2.01
N VAL A 92 -1.48 9.85 3.32
CA VAL A 92 -0.30 9.83 4.17
C VAL A 92 -0.31 8.53 4.95
N GLU A 93 0.83 7.87 5.02
CA GLU A 93 0.98 6.72 5.89
C GLU A 93 0.86 7.14 7.35
N VAL A 94 0.00 6.44 8.09
CA VAL A 94 -0.19 6.59 9.52
C VAL A 94 0.80 5.66 10.24
N PRO A 95 1.71 6.20 11.07
CA PRO A 95 2.64 5.37 11.83
C PRO A 95 1.90 4.41 12.75
N LEU A 96 2.14 3.11 12.58
CA LEU A 96 1.60 2.08 13.47
C LEU A 96 2.56 1.87 14.65
N PRO A 97 2.05 1.68 15.89
CA PRO A 97 2.90 1.33 17.01
C PRO A 97 3.69 0.05 16.74
N ARG A 98 4.95 0.03 17.18
CA ARG A 98 5.85 -1.13 17.05
C ARG A 98 6.17 -1.50 15.61
N THR A 99 6.15 -0.54 14.69
CA THR A 99 6.63 -0.74 13.31
C THR A 99 7.67 0.31 12.94
N SER A 100 8.46 0.01 11.92
CA SER A 100 9.42 0.94 11.31
C SER A 100 9.60 0.60 9.84
N ARG A 101 9.73 1.64 9.00
CA ARG A 101 10.03 1.46 7.57
C ARG A 101 11.53 1.41 7.32
N TYR A 102 11.94 0.40 6.56
CA TYR A 102 13.31 0.18 6.12
C TYR A 102 13.39 0.39 4.61
N PHE A 103 14.32 1.23 4.20
CA PHE A 103 14.50 1.56 2.80
C PHE A 103 15.79 0.92 2.27
N TRP A 104 15.65 0.12 1.21
CA TRP A 104 16.81 -0.37 0.48
C TRP A 104 17.52 0.80 -0.19
N ARG A 105 18.81 0.94 0.11
CA ARG A 105 19.69 1.84 -0.63
C ARG A 105 20.34 1.06 -1.75
N ASN A 106 20.39 1.65 -2.94
CA ASN A 106 21.18 1.12 -4.02
C ASN A 106 22.65 1.04 -3.57
N HIS A 107 23.26 -0.14 -3.64
CA HIS A 107 24.64 -0.35 -3.16
C HIS A 107 25.69 0.47 -3.93
N TYR A 108 25.41 0.82 -5.19
CA TYR A 108 26.33 1.55 -6.05
C TYR A 108 26.17 3.07 -5.96
N THR A 109 24.94 3.58 -5.81
CA THR A 109 24.67 5.03 -5.78
C THR A 109 24.40 5.55 -4.37
N GLY A 110 24.06 4.68 -3.42
CA GLY A 110 23.64 5.04 -2.06
C GLY A 110 22.23 5.63 -1.98
N GLU A 111 21.55 5.80 -3.10
CA GLU A 111 20.24 6.43 -3.20
C GLU A 111 19.11 5.44 -2.84
N VAL A 112 18.06 5.97 -2.21
CA VAL A 112 16.82 5.25 -2.00
C VAL A 112 15.95 5.41 -3.24
N ASP A 113 15.38 4.32 -3.71
CA ASP A 113 14.39 4.35 -4.80
C ASP A 113 13.15 5.15 -4.34
N PRO A 114 12.82 6.29 -4.99
CA PRO A 114 11.70 7.14 -4.58
C PRO A 114 10.33 6.45 -4.77
N ASP A 115 10.25 5.45 -5.65
CA ASP A 115 9.04 4.67 -5.91
C ASP A 115 8.95 3.45 -4.97
N CYS A 116 9.97 3.23 -4.13
CA CYS A 116 9.96 2.19 -3.12
C CYS A 116 9.37 2.76 -1.82
N PRO A 117 8.18 2.33 -1.38
CA PRO A 117 7.66 2.76 -0.09
C PRO A 117 8.52 2.23 1.07
N GLY A 118 9.49 1.34 0.83
CA GLY A 118 10.25 0.64 1.86
C GLY A 118 9.52 -0.61 2.36
N ILE A 119 10.17 -1.35 3.26
CA ILE A 119 9.62 -2.51 3.93
C ILE A 119 9.16 -2.10 5.33
N LEU A 120 7.91 -2.41 5.67
CA LEU A 120 7.36 -2.20 6.99
C LEU A 120 7.65 -3.41 7.88
N MET A 121 8.58 -3.24 8.83
CA MET A 121 8.96 -4.29 9.78
C MET A 121 8.38 -4.03 11.16
N ARG A 122 8.05 -5.10 11.89
CA ARG A 122 7.69 -5.04 13.31
C ARG A 122 8.94 -4.94 14.17
N THR A 123 8.95 -3.99 15.11
CA THR A 123 10.08 -3.76 16.03
C THR A 123 10.01 -4.63 17.29
N ASP A 124 8.91 -5.36 17.48
CA ASP A 124 8.69 -6.26 18.62
C ASP A 124 8.85 -7.74 18.26
N LYS A 125 9.38 -8.03 17.06
CA LYS A 125 9.91 -9.35 16.74
C LYS A 125 11.19 -9.53 17.55
N SER A 126 11.10 -10.27 18.66
CA SER A 126 12.28 -10.90 19.22
C SER A 126 12.83 -11.82 18.12
N ASP A 127 14.05 -11.57 17.65
CA ASP A 127 14.77 -12.56 16.86
C ASP A 127 14.67 -13.88 17.62
N GLY A 128 13.95 -14.86 17.06
CA GLY A 128 13.78 -16.18 17.64
C GLY A 128 15.09 -16.95 17.59
N SER A 129 16.14 -16.43 18.23
CA SER A 129 17.34 -17.18 18.55
C SER A 129 16.91 -18.21 19.59
N PRO A 130 17.01 -19.53 19.32
CA PRO A 130 17.06 -20.48 20.40
C PRO A 130 18.27 -20.06 21.25
N GLU A 131 18.01 -19.79 22.53
CA GLU A 131 19.05 -19.63 23.52
C GLU A 131 20.04 -20.80 23.37
N GLY A 132 21.30 -20.46 23.13
CA GLY A 132 22.37 -21.43 23.28
C GLY A 132 22.52 -21.73 24.76
N ASP A 133 22.33 -23.00 25.10
CA ASP A 133 22.93 -23.68 26.25
C ASP A 133 23.63 -24.96 25.74
#